data_AF-A0A7J6RIK3-F1
#
_entry.id   AF-A0A7J6RIK3-F1
#
_cell.length_a   1.000
_cell.length_b   1.000
_cell.length_c   1.000
_cell.angle_alpha   90.00
_cell.angle_beta   90.00
_cell.angle_gamma   90.00
#
_symmetry.space_group_name_H-M   'P 1'
#
loop_
_entity.id
_entity.type
_entity.pdbx_description
1 polymer ?
#
loop_
_entity_poly.entity_id
_entity_poly.type
_entity_poly.pdbx_seq_one_letter_code
_entity_poly.pdbx_strand_id
1 'polypeptide(L)'
;MSRVVLDSEIKDSLSSSAPFKQFLEQAVFIDAQSTKKVTVDDDFFGTPRGKTKKGIPITLDILDVPETAVTEQLVMHGYFAEMLDMILSPMARVGQEPLGSMGHDAPLACLSRLPLSSFYYMQQLFAEATNPAIDPLREAIVMSLECPIGPQLMSCDEGCSAAEFGRPHALTCGSNPARRVVLDEPILCPWRYQQLLDLDSERDGTTFPFSVVDTTYRIEAARDLRRSGALRDFSGACALESRIHDICEEAEAAVHDGAGILILCDRRAGPSRVPVDALLAVGAVHHHLIKSRLRSQTAIIAEVGSVSSIHQMCCLLAFGADAIYPYLAYAALTRVRPTSTGAGKDSALSELSLNKMVKNYRAATHAGILKVMSKMGISCLSSYKGAQLFQCIGLAVDVKNLCFDACMSSLGGVGFRALQEDALRLHTN
;
A
#
# COMPACT_ATOMS: atom_id res chain seq x y z
N MET A 1 -2.17 -36.14 32.63
CA MET A 1 -1.19 -36.22 33.75
C MET A 1 -1.13 -34.86 34.42
N SER A 2 -1.26 -34.79 35.74
CA SER A 2 -1.21 -33.52 36.49
C SER A 2 0.24 -33.10 36.76
N ARG A 3 0.95 -32.65 35.72
CA ARG A 3 2.30 -32.07 35.83
C ARG A 3 2.29 -30.62 35.37
N VAL A 4 3.12 -29.78 36.00
CA VAL A 4 3.46 -28.47 35.45
C VAL A 4 4.31 -28.69 34.19
N VAL A 5 4.02 -27.95 33.12
CA VAL A 5 4.74 -28.01 31.85
C VAL A 5 5.35 -26.63 31.60
N LEU A 6 6.65 -26.58 31.30
CA LEU A 6 7.35 -25.33 30.98
C LEU A 6 7.03 -24.87 29.55
N ASP A 7 7.09 -23.56 29.31
CA ASP A 7 6.86 -22.94 28.00
C ASP A 7 7.76 -23.53 26.89
N SER A 8 9.03 -23.83 27.20
CA SER A 8 9.93 -24.51 26.28
C SER A 8 9.43 -25.91 25.89
N GLU A 9 8.96 -26.72 26.83
CA GLU A 9 8.42 -28.06 26.54
C GLU A 9 7.15 -27.99 25.66
N ILE A 10 6.33 -26.96 25.86
CA ILE A 10 5.14 -26.71 25.01
C ILE A 10 5.59 -26.36 23.58
N LYS A 11 6.58 -25.48 23.43
CA LYS A 11 7.15 -25.07 22.14
C LYS A 11 7.87 -26.21 21.41
N ASP A 12 8.63 -27.04 22.12
CA ASP A 12 9.34 -28.19 21.56
C ASP A 12 8.34 -29.26 21.08
N SER A 13 7.28 -29.52 21.86
CA SER A 13 6.17 -30.40 21.48
C SER A 13 5.45 -29.93 20.22
N LEU A 14 5.11 -28.62 20.15
CA LEU A 14 4.43 -28.04 19.00
C LEU A 14 5.31 -27.95 17.76
N SER A 15 6.57 -27.53 17.88
CA SER A 15 7.51 -27.44 16.75
C SER A 15 7.88 -28.80 16.17
N SER A 16 7.85 -29.87 16.98
CA SER A 16 8.04 -31.25 16.52
C SER A 16 6.81 -31.86 15.85
N SER A 17 5.64 -31.18 15.85
CA SER A 17 4.39 -31.75 15.36
C SER A 17 4.29 -31.88 13.83
N ALA A 18 5.06 -31.07 13.09
CA ALA A 18 5.12 -31.02 11.63
C ALA A 18 6.51 -30.52 11.16
N PRO A 19 6.96 -30.83 9.93
CA PRO A 19 8.28 -30.44 9.43
C PRO A 19 8.32 -28.96 8.96
N PHE A 20 8.05 -28.01 9.85
CA PHE A 20 7.93 -26.58 9.53
C PHE A 20 9.11 -26.00 8.74
N LYS A 21 10.33 -26.50 8.97
CA LYS A 21 11.51 -26.09 8.20
C LYS A 21 11.37 -26.41 6.70
N GLN A 22 10.95 -27.63 6.36
CA GLN A 22 10.74 -28.05 4.97
C GLN A 22 9.58 -27.27 4.32
N PHE A 23 8.61 -26.83 5.12
CA PHE A 23 7.53 -25.97 4.65
C PHE A 23 8.05 -24.57 4.29
N LEU A 24 8.85 -23.94 5.15
CA LEU A 24 9.45 -22.63 4.90
C LEU A 24 10.43 -22.62 3.71
N GLU A 25 11.11 -23.74 3.43
CA GLU A 25 11.98 -23.90 2.26
C GLU A 25 11.24 -23.78 0.90
N GLN A 26 9.89 -23.80 0.89
CA GLN A 26 9.05 -23.57 -0.30
C GLN A 26 8.34 -22.21 -0.31
N ALA A 27 8.59 -21.35 0.68
CA ALA A 27 8.10 -19.98 0.68
C ALA A 27 8.96 -19.12 -0.28
N VAL A 28 8.32 -18.24 -1.05
CA VAL A 28 9.02 -17.34 -1.98
C VAL A 28 9.28 -16.02 -1.26
N PHE A 29 10.48 -15.84 -0.73
CA PHE A 29 10.88 -14.57 -0.13
C PHE A 29 11.32 -13.58 -1.21
N ILE A 30 10.72 -12.38 -1.22
CA ILE A 30 11.19 -11.20 -1.96
C ILE A 30 11.77 -10.25 -0.92
N ASP A 31 13.08 -10.26 -0.81
CA ASP A 31 13.83 -9.63 0.27
C ASP A 31 15.18 -9.11 -0.24
N ALA A 32 15.83 -8.26 0.55
CA ALA A 32 17.11 -7.64 0.15
C ALA A 32 18.28 -8.65 -0.06
N GLN A 33 18.12 -9.95 0.29
CA GLN A 33 19.16 -10.96 0.13
C GLN A 33 18.86 -12.01 -0.96
N SER A 34 17.60 -12.23 -1.33
CA SER A 34 17.21 -13.01 -2.52
C SER A 34 17.46 -12.26 -3.83
N THR A 35 17.45 -10.91 -3.80
CA THR A 35 17.77 -10.00 -4.91
C THR A 35 19.21 -10.10 -5.46
N LYS A 36 20.02 -11.12 -5.14
CA LYS A 36 21.42 -11.29 -5.61
C LYS A 36 21.63 -11.24 -7.14
N LYS A 37 20.58 -11.35 -7.96
CA LYS A 37 20.62 -11.10 -9.42
C LYS A 37 20.44 -9.63 -9.79
N VAL A 38 19.72 -8.83 -8.99
CA VAL A 38 19.52 -7.39 -9.18
C VAL A 38 20.30 -6.66 -8.11
N THR A 39 21.52 -6.28 -8.46
CA THR A 39 22.42 -5.59 -7.54
C THR A 39 21.79 -4.28 -7.06
N VAL A 40 21.87 -4.04 -5.75
CA VAL A 40 21.62 -2.77 -5.07
C VAL A 40 22.60 -2.71 -3.90
N ASP A 41 23.09 -1.52 -3.57
CA ASP A 41 23.89 -1.26 -2.36
C ASP A 41 23.00 -1.30 -1.10
N ASP A 42 22.33 -2.43 -0.88
CA ASP A 42 21.38 -2.69 0.22
C ASP A 42 22.05 -3.18 1.52
N ASP A 43 23.12 -2.49 1.93
CA ASP A 43 23.54 -2.50 3.34
C ASP A 43 22.42 -1.84 4.18
N PHE A 44 21.61 -2.68 4.83
CA PHE A 44 20.68 -2.31 5.90
C PHE A 44 21.16 -3.01 7.17
N PHE A 45 21.31 -2.27 8.27
CA PHE A 45 22.03 -2.71 9.48
C PHE A 45 23.50 -3.14 9.29
N GLY A 46 24.38 -2.17 8.97
CA GLY A 46 25.73 -2.12 9.56
C GLY A 46 26.72 -3.25 9.25
N THR A 47 26.53 -4.05 8.20
CA THR A 47 27.47 -5.11 7.82
C THR A 47 28.78 -4.57 7.24
N PRO A 48 29.94 -5.21 7.52
CA PRO A 48 31.24 -4.65 7.13
C PRO A 48 31.57 -4.85 5.65
N ARG A 49 31.55 -3.75 4.89
CA ARG A 49 32.27 -3.48 3.62
C ARG A 49 32.80 -4.70 2.85
N GLY A 50 31.91 -5.38 2.12
CA GLY A 50 32.28 -6.14 0.93
C GLY A 50 32.41 -5.23 -0.30
N LYS A 51 33.11 -5.67 -1.36
CA LYS A 51 33.13 -4.95 -2.64
C LYS A 51 31.75 -5.05 -3.31
N THR A 52 30.92 -4.02 -3.19
CA THR A 52 29.59 -4.03 -3.82
C THR A 52 29.71 -3.98 -5.35
N LYS A 53 28.91 -4.82 -6.02
CA LYS A 53 28.66 -4.67 -7.46
C LYS A 53 27.69 -3.52 -7.62
N LYS A 54 28.00 -2.54 -8.49
CA LYS A 54 27.12 -1.39 -8.74
C LYS A 54 25.70 -1.84 -9.01
N GLY A 55 24.74 -1.20 -8.35
CA GLY A 55 23.33 -1.54 -8.53
C GLY A 55 22.78 -1.15 -9.89
N ILE A 56 21.64 -1.75 -10.27
CA ILE A 56 20.87 -1.26 -11.44
C ILE A 56 20.43 0.18 -11.12
N PRO A 57 20.77 1.18 -11.95
CA PRO A 57 20.34 2.55 -11.72
C PRO A 57 18.83 2.65 -11.94
N ILE A 58 18.08 3.19 -10.98
CA ILE A 58 16.70 3.63 -11.24
C ILE A 58 16.80 4.81 -12.22
N THR A 59 16.09 4.72 -13.33
CA THR A 59 15.89 5.82 -14.28
C THR A 59 14.40 6.10 -14.44
N LEU A 60 14.05 7.23 -15.07
CA LEU A 60 12.65 7.52 -15.42
C LEU A 60 12.08 6.48 -16.40
N ASP A 61 12.93 5.86 -17.23
CA ASP A 61 12.55 4.78 -18.14
C ASP A 61 12.05 3.55 -17.36
N ILE A 62 12.74 3.16 -16.28
CA ILE A 62 12.32 2.04 -15.40
C ILE A 62 11.04 2.38 -14.62
N LEU A 63 10.74 3.67 -14.43
CA LEU A 63 9.49 4.12 -13.82
C LEU A 63 8.34 4.20 -14.83
N ASP A 64 8.61 4.06 -16.14
CA ASP A 64 7.66 4.27 -17.25
C ASP A 64 6.93 5.63 -17.16
N VAL A 65 7.66 6.69 -16.79
CA VAL A 65 7.14 8.07 -16.77
C VAL A 65 8.02 8.98 -17.63
N PRO A 66 7.51 9.54 -18.74
CA PRO A 66 8.31 10.42 -19.60
C PRO A 66 8.59 11.75 -18.89
N GLU A 67 9.85 12.22 -18.95
CA GLU A 67 10.33 13.38 -18.18
C GLU A 67 9.46 14.63 -18.37
N THR A 68 8.96 14.87 -19.59
CA THR A 68 8.08 15.99 -19.94
C THR A 68 6.75 15.96 -19.18
N ALA A 69 6.14 14.79 -19.00
CA ALA A 69 4.84 14.65 -18.37
C ALA A 69 4.89 14.52 -16.83
N VAL A 70 6.08 14.39 -16.23
CA VAL A 70 6.22 14.23 -14.76
C VAL A 70 5.47 15.34 -14.01
N THR A 71 5.62 16.61 -14.41
CA THR A 71 4.94 17.73 -13.74
C THR A 71 3.42 17.68 -13.90
N GLU A 72 2.92 17.35 -15.09
CA GLU A 72 1.49 17.22 -15.39
C GLU A 72 0.87 16.08 -14.58
N GLN A 73 1.54 14.92 -14.51
CA GLN A 73 1.10 13.79 -13.69
C GLN A 73 1.13 14.11 -12.20
N LEU A 74 2.11 14.87 -11.71
CA LEU A 74 2.16 15.30 -10.30
C LEU A 74 0.96 16.17 -9.94
N VAL A 75 0.64 17.18 -10.75
CA VAL A 75 -0.54 18.06 -10.53
C VAL A 75 -1.84 17.25 -10.58
N MET A 76 -2.01 16.39 -11.59
CA MET A 76 -3.19 15.53 -11.75
C MET A 76 -3.43 14.60 -10.55
N HIS A 77 -2.37 14.10 -9.91
CA HIS A 77 -2.45 13.25 -8.71
C HIS A 77 -2.45 14.04 -7.38
N GLY A 78 -2.54 15.38 -7.42
CA GLY A 78 -2.68 16.22 -6.24
C GLY A 78 -1.39 16.57 -5.51
N TYR A 79 -0.22 16.46 -6.15
CA TYR A 79 1.04 16.96 -5.60
C TYR A 79 1.11 18.48 -5.71
N PHE A 80 1.58 19.12 -4.65
CA PHE A 80 1.83 20.55 -4.56
C PHE A 80 3.30 20.82 -4.18
N ALA A 81 3.79 22.03 -4.41
CA ALA A 81 5.22 22.36 -4.26
C ALA A 81 5.72 22.11 -2.82
N GLU A 82 4.91 22.45 -1.82
CA GLU A 82 5.22 22.24 -0.40
C GLU A 82 5.34 20.76 -0.04
N MET A 83 4.64 19.86 -0.73
CA MET A 83 4.81 18.40 -0.55
C MET A 83 6.16 17.93 -1.10
N LEU A 84 6.63 18.51 -2.22
CA LEU A 84 7.95 18.20 -2.76
C LEU A 84 9.06 18.70 -1.83
N ASP A 85 8.97 19.96 -1.39
CA ASP A 85 10.02 20.64 -0.63
C ASP A 85 10.03 20.30 0.86
N MET A 86 8.87 20.17 1.51
CA MET A 86 8.78 19.94 2.96
C MET A 86 8.62 18.46 3.34
N ILE A 87 8.17 17.59 2.43
CA ILE A 87 7.93 16.16 2.72
C ILE A 87 8.92 15.27 1.98
N LEU A 88 8.93 15.30 0.64
CA LEU A 88 9.77 14.38 -0.14
C LEU A 88 11.27 14.72 -0.02
N SER A 89 11.64 16.00 -0.06
CA SER A 89 13.05 16.43 0.01
C SER A 89 13.76 16.00 1.30
N PRO A 90 13.19 16.23 2.52
CA PRO A 90 13.80 15.72 3.75
C PRO A 90 13.89 14.19 3.81
N MET A 91 12.83 13.48 3.38
CA MET A 91 12.80 12.01 3.38
C MET A 91 13.87 11.43 2.43
N ALA A 92 14.04 12.00 1.24
CA ALA A 92 15.05 11.59 0.27
C ALA A 92 16.48 11.94 0.71
N ARG A 93 16.68 13.07 1.40
CA ARG A 93 18.00 13.52 1.88
C ARG A 93 18.47 12.74 3.11
N VAL A 94 17.64 12.67 4.15
CA VAL A 94 18.00 12.20 5.50
C VAL A 94 17.62 10.74 5.72
N GLY A 95 16.56 10.25 5.06
CA GLY A 95 16.01 8.93 5.33
C GLY A 95 15.18 8.85 6.62
N GLN A 96 14.62 9.98 7.05
CA GLN A 96 13.73 10.12 8.21
C GLN A 96 12.49 10.93 7.82
N GLU A 97 11.41 10.81 8.59
CA GLU A 97 10.21 11.63 8.42
C GLU A 97 10.55 13.15 8.56
N PRO A 98 9.85 14.05 7.86
CA PRO A 98 10.01 15.48 8.06
C PRO A 98 9.50 15.88 9.44
N LEU A 99 10.26 16.72 10.16
CA LEU A 99 9.86 17.27 11.44
C LEU A 99 9.30 18.68 11.27
N GLY A 100 8.14 18.94 11.87
CA GLY A 100 7.49 20.24 11.95
C GLY A 100 7.15 20.61 13.40
N SER A 101 6.54 21.77 13.59
CA SER A 101 6.07 22.28 14.88
C SER A 101 4.75 23.05 14.70
N MET A 102 4.17 23.53 15.81
CA MET A 102 2.85 24.17 15.89
C MET A 102 1.67 23.21 15.63
N GLY A 103 0.45 23.73 15.77
CA GLY A 103 -0.80 23.01 15.47
C GLY A 103 -1.10 22.97 13.99
N HIS A 104 -2.07 22.14 13.61
CA HIS A 104 -2.60 22.09 12.25
C HIS A 104 -3.75 23.09 12.10
N ASP A 105 -3.43 24.33 11.71
CA ASP A 105 -4.39 25.43 11.59
C ASP A 105 -5.19 25.42 10.26
N ALA A 106 -5.03 24.38 9.44
CA ALA A 106 -5.82 24.22 8.21
C ALA A 106 -7.24 23.72 8.53
N PRO A 107 -8.25 24.08 7.71
CA PRO A 107 -9.61 23.55 7.89
C PRO A 107 -9.64 22.03 7.68
N LEU A 108 -10.60 21.37 8.35
CA LEU A 108 -10.94 19.97 8.07
C LEU A 108 -11.19 19.76 6.58
N ALA A 109 -10.87 18.58 6.05
CA ALA A 109 -10.93 18.30 4.61
C ALA A 109 -12.29 18.65 3.98
N CYS A 110 -13.39 18.29 4.65
CA CYS A 110 -14.77 18.61 4.23
C CYS A 110 -15.16 20.10 4.28
N LEU A 111 -14.34 20.96 4.89
CA LEU A 111 -14.49 22.42 4.95
C LEU A 111 -13.44 23.16 4.09
N SER A 112 -12.50 22.44 3.48
CA SER A 112 -11.50 23.00 2.59
C SER A 112 -12.13 23.57 1.32
N ARG A 113 -11.49 24.60 0.76
CA ARG A 113 -11.79 25.11 -0.59
C ARG A 113 -10.87 24.53 -1.67
N LEU A 114 -9.80 23.86 -1.26
CA LEU A 114 -8.85 23.19 -2.13
C LEU A 114 -9.30 21.75 -2.36
N PRO A 115 -9.15 21.20 -3.58
CA PRO A 115 -9.41 19.79 -3.84
C PRO A 115 -8.42 18.95 -3.02
N LEU A 116 -8.94 18.11 -2.12
CA LEU A 116 -8.14 17.23 -1.26
C LEU A 116 -8.52 15.77 -1.52
N SER A 117 -7.51 14.92 -1.63
CA SER A 117 -7.67 13.46 -1.76
C SER A 117 -8.36 12.86 -0.53
N SER A 118 -9.01 11.71 -0.72
CA SER A 118 -9.78 11.02 0.32
C SER A 118 -8.95 10.66 1.57
N PHE A 119 -7.62 10.53 1.44
CA PHE A 119 -6.69 10.36 2.57
C PHE A 119 -6.87 11.44 3.65
N TYR A 120 -7.10 12.71 3.29
CA TYR A 120 -7.22 13.80 4.27
C TYR A 120 -8.47 13.71 5.17
N TYR A 121 -9.44 12.88 4.79
CA TYR A 121 -10.65 12.61 5.58
C TYR A 121 -10.43 11.54 6.65
N MET A 122 -9.28 10.84 6.62
CA MET A 122 -8.93 9.78 7.56
C MET A 122 -8.02 10.30 8.67
N GLN A 123 -8.45 10.18 9.92
CA GLN A 123 -7.66 10.57 11.09
C GLN A 123 -7.14 9.32 11.79
N GLN A 124 -5.84 9.28 12.10
CA GLN A 124 -5.20 8.13 12.76
C GLN A 124 -5.72 7.99 14.19
N LEU A 125 -6.21 6.80 14.55
CA LEU A 125 -6.47 6.45 15.94
C LEU A 125 -5.14 6.18 16.67
N PHE A 126 -5.15 6.38 17.98
CA PHE A 126 -4.06 6.04 18.89
C PHE A 126 -4.64 5.43 20.17
N ALA A 127 -3.84 4.62 20.86
CA ALA A 127 -4.25 4.01 22.12
C ALA A 127 -4.04 4.98 23.28
N GLU A 128 -5.05 5.11 24.16
CA GLU A 128 -4.96 5.88 25.39
C GLU A 128 -5.61 5.09 26.54
N ALA A 129 -4.88 4.94 27.64
CA ALA A 129 -5.22 4.22 28.88
C ALA A 129 -5.56 2.71 28.77
N THR A 130 -6.25 2.25 27.72
CA THR A 130 -6.73 0.87 27.57
C THR A 130 -5.62 -0.13 27.24
N ASN A 131 -4.66 0.27 26.42
CA ASN A 131 -3.48 -0.49 26.06
C ASN A 131 -2.29 0.47 25.82
N PRO A 132 -1.06 0.07 26.16
CA PRO A 132 0.11 0.92 25.98
C PRO A 132 0.54 1.00 24.50
N ALA A 133 1.09 2.15 24.11
CA ALA A 133 1.86 2.29 22.88
C ALA A 133 3.25 1.66 23.03
N ILE A 134 3.85 1.24 21.91
CA ILE A 134 5.20 0.65 21.83
C ILE A 134 6.22 1.73 21.42
N ASP A 135 7.47 1.64 21.88
CA ASP A 135 8.57 2.49 21.39
C ASP A 135 9.18 1.89 20.10
N PRO A 136 8.96 2.51 18.92
CA PRO A 136 9.36 1.93 17.63
C PRO A 136 10.87 1.98 17.38
N LEU A 137 11.64 2.64 18.26
CA LEU A 137 13.10 2.75 18.18
C LEU A 137 13.79 1.85 19.20
N ARG A 138 13.33 1.86 20.46
CA ARG A 138 13.93 1.08 21.55
C ARG A 138 13.46 -0.38 21.56
N GLU A 139 12.22 -0.62 21.15
CA GLU A 139 11.59 -1.94 21.14
C GLU A 139 11.43 -2.48 19.70
N ALA A 140 12.19 -1.92 18.74
CA ALA A 140 12.16 -2.29 17.33
C ALA A 140 12.29 -3.82 17.07
N ILE A 141 12.98 -4.55 17.96
CA ILE A 141 13.15 -6.01 17.88
C ILE A 141 11.85 -6.81 18.00
N VAL A 142 10.80 -6.28 18.63
CA VAL A 142 9.49 -6.96 18.69
C VAL A 142 8.57 -6.58 17.53
N MET A 143 8.97 -5.61 16.69
CA MET A 143 8.18 -5.12 15.58
C MET A 143 8.61 -5.73 14.23
N SER A 144 7.68 -5.88 13.31
CA SER A 144 7.99 -6.36 11.95
C SER A 144 7.08 -5.75 10.88
N LEU A 145 7.69 -5.40 9.75
CA LEU A 145 7.02 -5.02 8.50
C LEU A 145 6.90 -6.20 7.51
N GLU A 146 7.33 -7.39 7.91
CA GLU A 146 7.24 -8.60 7.09
C GLU A 146 5.77 -8.91 6.75
N CYS A 147 5.52 -9.15 5.48
CA CYS A 147 4.19 -9.21 4.89
C CYS A 147 4.07 -10.44 3.99
N PRO A 148 3.45 -11.54 4.46
CA PRO A 148 3.09 -12.65 3.60
C PRO A 148 1.86 -12.27 2.76
N ILE A 149 2.02 -12.31 1.44
CA ILE A 149 1.05 -11.92 0.40
C ILE A 149 0.65 -13.14 -0.45
N GLY A 150 -0.31 -12.95 -1.36
CA GLY A 150 -0.90 -14.02 -2.18
C GLY A 150 -1.87 -14.90 -1.39
N PRO A 151 -2.41 -15.97 -2.02
CA PRO A 151 -3.42 -16.84 -1.43
C PRO A 151 -3.01 -17.37 -0.05
N GLN A 152 -3.83 -17.06 0.95
CA GLN A 152 -3.84 -17.77 2.22
C GLN A 152 -4.64 -19.05 2.03
N LEU A 153 -3.93 -20.18 1.98
CA LEU A 153 -4.53 -21.50 1.99
C LEU A 153 -5.45 -21.61 3.21
N MET A 154 -6.76 -21.60 2.96
CA MET A 154 -7.75 -21.91 3.97
C MET A 154 -7.53 -23.35 4.43
N SER A 155 -7.84 -23.62 5.70
CA SER A 155 -8.19 -24.97 6.09
C SER A 155 -9.36 -25.41 5.22
N CYS A 156 -9.06 -26.26 4.23
CA CYS A 156 -9.88 -27.38 3.76
C CYS A 156 -11.27 -27.45 4.41
N ASP A 157 -12.29 -27.41 3.55
CA ASP A 157 -13.71 -27.23 3.90
C ASP A 157 -14.20 -28.12 5.05
N GLU A 158 -15.35 -27.76 5.62
CA GLU A 158 -16.03 -28.44 6.75
C GLU A 158 -16.30 -29.95 6.56
N GLY A 159 -15.98 -30.51 5.39
CA GLY A 159 -16.00 -31.93 5.06
C GLY A 159 -14.65 -32.64 4.89
N CYS A 160 -13.47 -32.08 5.26
CA CYS A 160 -12.21 -32.84 5.14
C CYS A 160 -12.25 -34.10 6.04
N SER A 161 -12.11 -35.29 5.46
CA SER A 161 -12.18 -36.55 6.21
C SER A 161 -10.98 -36.79 7.14
N ALA A 162 -9.89 -36.00 7.00
CA ALA A 162 -8.75 -35.99 7.92
C ALA A 162 -8.85 -34.85 8.97
N ALA A 163 -10.07 -34.44 9.29
CA ALA A 163 -10.41 -33.44 10.31
C ALA A 163 -10.19 -33.93 11.76
N GLU A 164 -8.94 -34.09 12.18
CA GLU A 164 -8.63 -34.46 13.57
C GLU A 164 -8.74 -33.25 14.53
N PHE A 165 -9.68 -33.35 15.49
CA PHE A 165 -9.78 -32.46 16.67
C PHE A 165 -8.55 -32.63 17.59
N GLY A 166 -7.41 -32.08 17.16
CA GLY A 166 -6.11 -32.22 17.84
C GLY A 166 -4.91 -31.72 17.05
N ARG A 167 -5.05 -31.49 15.73
CA ARG A 167 -4.03 -30.87 14.88
C ARG A 167 -4.64 -29.71 14.07
N PRO A 168 -3.90 -28.61 13.80
CA PRO A 168 -4.37 -27.56 12.91
C PRO A 168 -4.59 -28.12 11.49
N HIS A 169 -5.81 -28.02 10.95
CA HIS A 169 -6.19 -28.55 9.63
C HIS A 169 -5.24 -28.14 8.49
N ALA A 170 -4.73 -26.90 8.55
CA ALA A 170 -3.79 -26.36 7.57
C ALA A 170 -2.44 -27.12 7.51
N LEU A 171 -2.14 -28.00 8.46
CA LEU A 171 -0.95 -28.86 8.48
C LEU A 171 -1.22 -30.31 8.05
N THR A 172 -2.49 -30.72 7.88
CA THR A 172 -2.90 -32.11 7.59
C THR A 172 -3.64 -32.28 6.27
N CYS A 173 -4.44 -31.31 5.84
CA CYS A 173 -5.23 -31.34 4.60
C CYS A 173 -4.86 -30.14 3.71
N GLY A 174 -4.04 -30.32 2.68
CA GLY A 174 -3.76 -29.29 1.67
C GLY A 174 -2.37 -29.35 1.02
N SER A 175 -2.11 -28.44 0.09
CA SER A 175 -0.75 -28.05 -0.31
C SER A 175 -0.06 -27.28 0.83
N ASN A 176 1.27 -27.17 0.79
CA ASN A 176 2.05 -26.55 1.86
C ASN A 176 1.57 -25.11 2.19
N PRO A 177 1.11 -24.81 3.42
CA PRO A 177 0.59 -23.50 3.80
C PRO A 177 1.64 -22.37 3.78
N ALA A 178 2.93 -22.71 3.84
CA ALA A 178 4.02 -21.74 3.74
C ALA A 178 4.32 -21.31 2.29
N ARG A 179 3.71 -21.93 1.28
CA ARG A 179 3.87 -21.55 -0.13
C ARG A 179 3.14 -20.24 -0.45
N ARG A 180 3.72 -19.13 0.00
CA ARG A 180 3.27 -17.75 -0.22
C ARG A 180 4.46 -16.90 -0.63
N VAL A 181 4.17 -15.74 -1.23
CA VAL A 181 5.18 -14.70 -1.43
C VAL A 181 5.31 -13.93 -0.12
N VAL A 182 6.53 -13.74 0.38
CA VAL A 182 6.80 -13.00 1.62
C VAL A 182 7.66 -11.78 1.29
N LEU A 183 7.11 -10.60 1.53
CA LEU A 183 7.84 -9.34 1.44
C LEU A 183 8.47 -9.01 2.80
N ASP A 184 9.70 -8.52 2.81
CA ASP A 184 10.34 -7.94 4.01
C ASP A 184 9.79 -6.55 4.39
N GLU A 185 9.17 -5.85 3.43
CA GLU A 185 8.55 -4.54 3.62
C GLU A 185 7.36 -4.32 2.66
N PRO A 186 6.37 -3.46 2.99
CA PRO A 186 5.22 -3.20 2.12
C PRO A 186 5.50 -2.21 0.97
N ILE A 187 6.57 -1.41 1.02
CA ILE A 187 6.82 -0.32 0.07
C ILE A 187 7.76 -0.79 -1.03
N LEU A 188 7.19 -1.20 -2.16
CA LEU A 188 7.95 -1.75 -3.28
C LEU A 188 8.79 -0.65 -3.95
N CYS A 189 10.03 -1.00 -4.25
CA CYS A 189 10.89 -0.30 -5.20
C CYS A 189 10.74 -0.90 -6.62
N PRO A 190 11.14 -0.19 -7.68
CA PRO A 190 10.86 -0.62 -9.06
C PRO A 190 11.37 -2.04 -9.40
N TRP A 191 12.54 -2.43 -8.89
CA TRP A 191 13.07 -3.78 -9.13
C TRP A 191 12.33 -4.89 -8.38
N ARG A 192 11.82 -4.62 -7.17
CA ARG A 192 10.98 -5.59 -6.44
C ARG A 192 9.60 -5.72 -7.05
N TYR A 193 9.07 -4.61 -7.56
CA TYR A 193 7.84 -4.64 -8.36
C TYR A 193 8.03 -5.49 -9.62
N GLN A 194 9.11 -5.29 -10.38
CA GLN A 194 9.42 -6.15 -11.54
C GLN A 194 9.59 -7.62 -11.15
N GLN A 195 10.33 -7.93 -10.08
CA GLN A 195 10.49 -9.32 -9.60
C GLN A 195 9.16 -9.98 -9.26
N LEU A 196 8.21 -9.21 -8.72
CA LEU A 196 6.87 -9.70 -8.39
C LEU A 196 6.05 -9.99 -9.66
N LEU A 197 6.21 -9.19 -10.72
CA LEU A 197 5.63 -9.48 -12.04
C LEU A 197 6.28 -10.73 -12.69
N ASP A 198 7.59 -10.88 -12.54
CA ASP A 198 8.34 -12.01 -13.12
C ASP A 198 7.88 -13.39 -12.56
N LEU A 199 7.25 -13.43 -11.36
CA LEU A 199 6.71 -14.65 -10.74
C LEU A 199 5.58 -15.34 -11.54
N ASP A 200 4.94 -14.63 -12.47
CA ASP A 200 3.95 -15.22 -13.39
C ASP A 200 4.63 -16.07 -14.50
N SER A 201 5.92 -15.84 -14.76
CA SER A 201 6.66 -16.54 -15.82
C SER A 201 7.37 -17.83 -15.37
N GLU A 202 7.44 -18.09 -14.05
CA GLU A 202 8.17 -19.23 -13.51
C GLU A 202 7.43 -20.57 -13.74
N ARG A 203 8.09 -21.47 -14.47
CA ARG A 203 7.50 -22.73 -14.98
C ARG A 203 7.50 -23.90 -14.00
N ASP A 204 8.10 -23.75 -12.82
CA ASP A 204 8.30 -24.86 -11.87
C ASP A 204 7.06 -25.13 -10.98
N GLY A 205 5.88 -24.77 -11.46
CA GLY A 205 4.61 -24.94 -10.75
C GLY A 205 4.44 -24.03 -9.54
N THR A 206 5.33 -23.05 -9.34
CA THR A 206 5.35 -22.02 -8.29
C THR A 206 4.72 -20.70 -8.71
N THR A 207 4.08 -20.66 -9.88
CA THR A 207 3.50 -19.46 -10.48
C THR A 207 2.50 -18.75 -9.56
N PHE A 208 2.64 -17.43 -9.43
CA PHE A 208 1.67 -16.55 -8.78
C PHE A 208 1.10 -15.60 -9.84
N PRO A 209 0.03 -15.99 -10.55
CA PRO A 209 -0.51 -15.17 -11.63
C PRO A 209 -1.04 -13.84 -11.09
N PHE A 210 -0.65 -12.75 -11.76
CA PHE A 210 -1.14 -11.41 -11.45
C PHE A 210 -2.15 -10.95 -12.51
N SER A 211 -3.11 -10.12 -12.08
CA SER A 211 -4.00 -9.39 -12.99
C SER A 211 -3.94 -7.90 -12.67
N VAL A 212 -3.96 -7.07 -13.73
CA VAL A 212 -3.89 -5.61 -13.61
C VAL A 212 -5.27 -5.01 -13.85
N VAL A 213 -5.86 -4.45 -12.81
CA VAL A 213 -7.16 -3.76 -12.84
C VAL A 213 -6.91 -2.25 -12.96
N ASP A 214 -7.56 -1.64 -13.95
CA ASP A 214 -7.35 -0.25 -14.35
C ASP A 214 -8.18 0.71 -13.50
N THR A 215 -7.55 1.47 -12.60
CA THR A 215 -8.26 2.37 -11.67
C THR A 215 -8.56 3.74 -12.28
N THR A 216 -8.74 3.85 -13.61
CA THR A 216 -8.97 5.14 -14.28
C THR A 216 -10.26 5.17 -15.11
N TYR A 217 -10.95 6.32 -15.18
CA TYR A 217 -12.20 6.49 -15.95
C TYR A 217 -12.08 7.61 -16.98
N ARG A 218 -12.89 7.54 -18.05
CA ARG A 218 -12.89 8.56 -19.11
C ARG A 218 -13.55 9.86 -18.64
N ILE A 219 -12.97 10.99 -19.00
CA ILE A 219 -13.51 12.33 -18.67
C ILE A 219 -14.91 12.54 -19.26
N GLU A 220 -15.20 11.96 -20.43
CA GLU A 220 -16.48 12.07 -21.11
C GLU A 220 -17.64 11.55 -20.25
N ALA A 221 -17.49 10.36 -19.65
CA ALA A 221 -18.47 9.79 -18.72
C ALA A 221 -18.77 10.74 -17.54
N ALA A 222 -17.74 11.42 -17.03
CA ALA A 222 -17.88 12.40 -15.96
C ALA A 222 -18.51 13.73 -16.41
N ARG A 223 -18.48 14.06 -17.71
CA ARG A 223 -19.12 15.24 -18.31
C ARG A 223 -20.56 14.98 -18.75
N ASP A 224 -20.88 13.79 -19.22
CA ASP A 224 -22.24 13.45 -19.66
C ASP A 224 -23.23 13.41 -18.48
N LEU A 225 -22.78 12.92 -17.31
CA LEU A 225 -23.54 12.99 -16.06
C LEU A 225 -23.69 14.43 -15.49
N ARG A 226 -22.96 15.42 -16.01
CA ARG A 226 -23.25 16.85 -15.73
C ARG A 226 -24.36 17.42 -16.63
N ARG A 227 -24.61 16.83 -17.80
CA ARG A 227 -25.63 17.31 -18.77
C ARG A 227 -27.05 16.85 -18.45
N SER A 228 -27.21 15.78 -17.67
CA SER A 228 -28.51 15.21 -17.28
C SER A 228 -29.37 16.07 -16.32
N GLY A 229 -28.96 17.31 -16.02
CA GLY A 229 -29.82 18.33 -15.39
C GLY A 229 -30.05 18.19 -13.88
N ALA A 230 -29.63 17.09 -13.26
CA ALA A 230 -29.70 16.89 -11.80
C ALA A 230 -28.66 17.77 -11.06
N LEU A 231 -28.80 19.10 -11.12
CA LEU A 231 -27.84 20.05 -10.53
C LEU A 231 -28.18 20.48 -9.09
N ARG A 232 -29.23 19.92 -8.48
CA ARG A 232 -29.70 20.28 -7.14
C ARG A 232 -29.73 19.14 -6.13
N ASP A 233 -29.75 17.90 -6.61
CA ASP A 233 -29.71 16.72 -5.74
C ASP A 233 -28.28 16.20 -5.62
N PHE A 234 -27.79 16.13 -4.38
CA PHE A 234 -26.50 15.53 -4.04
C PHE A 234 -26.54 13.99 -4.06
N SER A 235 -27.72 13.41 -4.26
CA SER A 235 -27.95 11.98 -4.45
C SER A 235 -28.17 11.69 -5.93
N GLY A 236 -27.21 11.01 -6.56
CA GLY A 236 -27.28 10.63 -7.97
C GLY A 236 -25.96 10.01 -8.42
N ALA A 237 -26.05 8.84 -9.07
CA ALA A 237 -24.90 8.06 -9.49
C ALA A 237 -23.93 8.88 -10.35
N CYS A 238 -22.63 8.83 -10.01
CA CYS A 238 -21.57 9.52 -10.75
C CYS A 238 -20.61 8.54 -11.44
N ALA A 239 -19.77 9.04 -12.36
CA ALA A 239 -18.82 8.21 -13.10
C ALA A 239 -17.74 7.60 -12.18
N LEU A 240 -17.38 8.29 -11.10
CA LEU A 240 -16.47 7.78 -10.07
C LEU A 240 -17.07 6.57 -9.33
N GLU A 241 -18.32 6.68 -8.88
CA GLU A 241 -19.05 5.61 -8.19
C GLU A 241 -19.25 4.41 -9.11
N SER A 242 -19.71 4.64 -10.35
CA SER A 242 -19.82 3.58 -11.37
C SER A 242 -18.48 2.89 -11.61
N ARG A 243 -17.38 3.63 -11.78
CA ARG A 243 -16.08 3.02 -12.02
C ARG A 243 -15.59 2.22 -10.80
N ILE A 244 -15.90 2.63 -9.58
CA ILE A 244 -15.56 1.85 -8.38
C ILE A 244 -16.31 0.51 -8.38
N HIS A 245 -17.59 0.48 -8.78
CA HIS A 245 -18.32 -0.77 -9.00
C HIS A 245 -17.69 -1.62 -10.11
N ASP A 246 -17.37 -1.04 -11.27
CA ASP A 246 -16.69 -1.77 -12.36
C ASP A 246 -15.36 -2.40 -11.89
N ILE A 247 -14.56 -1.66 -11.11
CA ILE A 247 -13.28 -2.12 -10.56
C ILE A 247 -13.49 -3.30 -9.60
N CYS A 248 -14.55 -3.28 -8.80
CA CYS A 248 -14.92 -4.40 -7.91
C CYS A 248 -15.32 -5.65 -8.70
N GLU A 249 -16.11 -5.51 -9.78
CA GLU A 249 -16.50 -6.62 -10.66
C GLU A 249 -15.30 -7.18 -11.45
N GLU A 250 -14.44 -6.31 -12.00
CA GLU A 250 -13.20 -6.69 -12.68
C GLU A 250 -12.24 -7.44 -11.74
N ALA A 251 -12.12 -6.99 -10.48
CA ALA A 251 -11.32 -7.65 -9.46
C ALA A 251 -11.88 -9.02 -9.06
N GLU A 252 -13.21 -9.14 -8.88
CA GLU A 252 -13.87 -10.41 -8.58
C GLU A 252 -13.71 -11.44 -9.72
N ALA A 253 -13.91 -11.01 -10.96
CA ALA A 253 -13.69 -11.85 -12.14
C ALA A 253 -12.23 -12.33 -12.23
N ALA A 254 -11.26 -11.44 -12.04
CA ALA A 254 -9.83 -11.80 -12.07
C ALA A 254 -9.44 -12.82 -10.98
N VAL A 255 -10.03 -12.76 -9.78
CA VAL A 255 -9.78 -13.77 -8.72
C VAL A 255 -10.45 -15.09 -9.06
N HIS A 256 -11.64 -15.09 -9.67
CA HIS A 256 -12.28 -16.31 -10.18
C HIS A 256 -11.47 -16.97 -11.31
N ASP A 257 -10.80 -16.19 -12.16
CA ASP A 257 -9.83 -16.68 -13.16
C ASP A 257 -8.50 -17.18 -12.53
N GLY A 258 -8.35 -17.05 -11.21
CA GLY A 258 -7.23 -17.60 -10.44
C GLY A 258 -6.10 -16.62 -10.12
N ALA A 259 -6.29 -15.31 -10.31
CA ALA A 259 -5.26 -14.30 -10.01
C ALA A 259 -4.94 -14.25 -8.50
N GLY A 260 -3.83 -14.87 -8.12
CA GLY A 260 -3.29 -14.84 -6.75
C GLY A 260 -2.75 -13.45 -6.34
N ILE A 261 -2.58 -12.54 -7.31
CA ILE A 261 -2.22 -11.14 -7.10
C ILE A 261 -3.10 -10.24 -7.96
N LEU A 262 -3.76 -9.25 -7.35
CA LEU A 262 -4.42 -8.14 -8.04
C LEU A 262 -3.57 -6.88 -7.92
N ILE A 263 -3.32 -6.23 -9.05
CA ILE A 263 -2.63 -4.95 -9.13
C ILE A 263 -3.65 -3.88 -9.51
N LEU A 264 -3.94 -2.97 -8.58
CA LEU A 264 -4.77 -1.80 -8.84
C LEU A 264 -3.86 -0.68 -9.36
N CYS A 265 -4.04 -0.29 -10.63
CA CYS A 265 -3.07 0.51 -11.38
C CYS A 265 -3.70 1.78 -11.99
N ASP A 266 -3.16 2.96 -11.65
CA ASP A 266 -3.62 4.25 -12.18
C ASP A 266 -2.77 4.80 -13.35
N ARG A 267 -1.75 4.06 -13.82
CA ARG A 267 -0.83 4.47 -14.91
C ARG A 267 -1.49 4.97 -16.21
N ARG A 268 -2.71 4.54 -16.50
CA ARG A 268 -3.48 4.95 -17.69
C ARG A 268 -4.12 6.34 -17.56
N ALA A 269 -3.89 7.03 -16.44
CA ALA A 269 -4.32 8.41 -16.23
C ALA A 269 -3.53 9.37 -17.13
N GLY A 270 -4.21 10.39 -17.64
CA GLY A 270 -3.65 11.32 -18.63
C GLY A 270 -4.73 12.18 -19.29
N PRO A 271 -4.47 12.83 -20.43
CA PRO A 271 -5.34 13.89 -20.97
C PRO A 271 -6.82 13.51 -21.23
N SER A 272 -7.15 12.22 -21.35
CA SER A 272 -8.50 11.70 -21.58
C SER A 272 -9.08 10.89 -20.40
N ARG A 273 -8.29 10.60 -19.36
CA ARG A 273 -8.68 9.73 -18.24
C ARG A 273 -8.23 10.26 -16.89
N VAL A 274 -9.16 10.27 -15.94
CA VAL A 274 -8.96 10.71 -14.56
C VAL A 274 -8.68 9.48 -13.69
N PRO A 275 -7.69 9.54 -12.78
CA PRO A 275 -7.48 8.47 -11.80
C PRO A 275 -8.61 8.43 -10.76
N VAL A 276 -9.04 7.24 -10.37
CA VAL A 276 -9.80 7.04 -9.13
C VAL A 276 -8.84 7.21 -7.96
N ASP A 277 -9.30 7.87 -6.89
CA ASP A 277 -8.51 8.02 -5.67
C ASP A 277 -8.12 6.63 -5.11
N ALA A 278 -6.82 6.41 -4.96
CA ALA A 278 -6.24 5.10 -4.62
C ALA A 278 -6.86 4.45 -3.39
N LEU A 279 -7.25 5.25 -2.39
CA LEU A 279 -7.82 4.75 -1.14
C LEU A 279 -9.28 4.30 -1.33
N LEU A 280 -10.05 4.98 -2.17
CA LEU A 280 -11.40 4.53 -2.55
C LEU A 280 -11.34 3.20 -3.30
N ALA A 281 -10.43 3.08 -4.27
CA ALA A 281 -10.29 1.85 -5.08
C ALA A 281 -9.84 0.66 -4.22
N VAL A 282 -8.78 0.80 -3.42
CA VAL A 282 -8.29 -0.27 -2.54
C VAL A 282 -9.35 -0.67 -1.51
N GLY A 283 -9.99 0.30 -0.85
CA GLY A 283 -11.00 0.03 0.18
C GLY A 283 -12.23 -0.69 -0.37
N ALA A 284 -12.77 -0.24 -1.51
CA ALA A 284 -13.91 -0.87 -2.18
C ALA A 284 -13.60 -2.31 -2.61
N VAL A 285 -12.47 -2.55 -3.30
CA VAL A 285 -12.05 -3.90 -3.70
C VAL A 285 -11.83 -4.80 -2.49
N HIS A 286 -11.19 -4.29 -1.44
CA HIS A 286 -10.97 -5.05 -0.21
C HIS A 286 -12.29 -5.50 0.44
N HIS A 287 -13.26 -4.59 0.60
CA HIS A 287 -14.56 -4.92 1.18
C HIS A 287 -15.41 -5.81 0.26
N HIS A 288 -15.38 -5.58 -1.06
CA HIS A 288 -16.08 -6.40 -2.03
C HIS A 288 -15.60 -7.85 -2.00
N LEU A 289 -14.27 -8.06 -2.08
CA LEU A 289 -13.68 -9.39 -2.00
C LEU A 289 -13.88 -10.06 -0.61
N ILE A 290 -14.06 -9.29 0.47
CA ILE A 290 -14.49 -9.85 1.77
C ILE A 290 -15.94 -10.35 1.68
N LYS A 291 -16.85 -9.54 1.12
CA LYS A 291 -18.28 -9.87 0.97
C LYS A 291 -18.46 -11.11 0.07
N SER A 292 -17.68 -11.24 -1.01
CA SER A 292 -17.64 -12.43 -1.88
C SER A 292 -16.80 -13.60 -1.35
N ARG A 293 -16.15 -13.48 -0.18
CA ARG A 293 -15.25 -14.49 0.42
C ARG A 293 -14.01 -14.85 -0.42
N LEU A 294 -13.60 -13.94 -1.29
CA LEU A 294 -12.44 -14.08 -2.20
C LEU A 294 -11.16 -13.43 -1.65
N ARG A 295 -11.24 -12.53 -0.64
CA ARG A 295 -10.10 -11.74 -0.16
C ARG A 295 -8.93 -12.57 0.38
N SER A 296 -9.17 -13.80 0.85
CA SER A 296 -8.12 -14.73 1.27
C SER A 296 -7.34 -15.35 0.11
N GLN A 297 -7.90 -15.36 -1.10
CA GLN A 297 -7.34 -16.08 -2.26
C GLN A 297 -6.36 -15.22 -3.06
N THR A 298 -6.28 -13.92 -2.78
CA THR A 298 -5.49 -12.97 -3.56
C THR A 298 -4.83 -11.91 -2.67
N ALA A 299 -3.74 -11.31 -3.15
CA ALA A 299 -3.19 -10.08 -2.58
C ALA A 299 -3.56 -8.84 -3.37
N ILE A 300 -3.73 -7.70 -2.69
CA ILE A 300 -4.00 -6.40 -3.33
C ILE A 300 -2.72 -5.56 -3.32
N ILE A 301 -2.21 -5.23 -4.49
CA ILE A 301 -1.06 -4.33 -4.68
C ILE A 301 -1.55 -3.02 -5.28
N ALA A 302 -1.18 -1.90 -4.67
CA ALA A 302 -1.49 -0.57 -5.18
C ALA A 302 -0.30 -0.02 -5.99
N GLU A 303 -0.38 -0.07 -7.33
CA GLU A 303 0.50 0.69 -8.22
C GLU A 303 -0.13 2.06 -8.47
N VAL A 304 0.28 3.06 -7.68
CA VAL A 304 -0.49 4.30 -7.55
C VAL A 304 0.38 5.56 -7.60
N GLY A 305 -0.10 6.54 -8.34
CA GLY A 305 0.53 7.84 -8.49
C GLY A 305 0.30 8.76 -7.29
N SER A 306 -0.86 8.70 -6.62
CA SER A 306 -1.27 9.69 -5.61
C SER A 306 -0.63 9.58 -4.22
N VAL A 307 0.29 8.64 -4.01
CA VAL A 307 0.83 8.31 -2.67
C VAL A 307 2.26 8.78 -2.51
N SER A 308 2.49 9.72 -1.59
CA SER A 308 3.79 10.34 -1.33
C SER A 308 4.20 10.34 0.15
N SER A 309 3.23 10.29 1.07
CA SER A 309 3.44 10.47 2.51
C SER A 309 3.16 9.19 3.31
N ILE A 310 3.80 9.10 4.47
CA ILE A 310 3.63 8.00 5.45
C ILE A 310 2.15 7.78 5.79
N HIS A 311 1.38 8.86 5.96
CA HIS A 311 -0.02 8.79 6.31
C HIS A 311 -0.86 8.09 5.22
N GLN A 312 -0.65 8.45 3.95
CA GLN A 312 -1.35 7.84 2.82
C GLN A 312 -1.02 6.35 2.69
N MET A 313 0.25 5.99 2.89
CA MET A 313 0.68 4.58 2.91
C MET A 313 0.02 3.79 4.04
N CYS A 314 -0.01 4.35 5.26
CA CYS A 314 -0.67 3.73 6.39
C CYS A 314 -2.18 3.54 6.16
N CYS A 315 -2.84 4.49 5.50
CA CYS A 315 -4.25 4.33 5.09
C CYS A 315 -4.41 3.14 4.14
N LEU A 316 -3.67 3.09 3.02
CA LEU A 316 -3.80 1.98 2.06
C LEU A 316 -3.59 0.61 2.73
N LEU A 317 -2.59 0.47 3.60
CA LEU A 317 -2.34 -0.76 4.36
C LEU A 317 -3.52 -1.10 5.28
N ALA A 318 -3.98 -0.16 6.09
CA ALA A 318 -5.09 -0.37 7.03
C ALA A 318 -6.45 -0.62 6.35
N PHE A 319 -6.61 -0.20 5.09
CA PHE A 319 -7.79 -0.44 4.26
C PHE A 319 -7.60 -1.59 3.25
N GLY A 320 -6.52 -2.37 3.37
CA GLY A 320 -6.43 -3.72 2.79
C GLY A 320 -5.43 -3.92 1.67
N ALA A 321 -4.57 -2.95 1.34
CA ALA A 321 -3.40 -3.20 0.50
C ALA A 321 -2.39 -4.11 1.22
N ASP A 322 -1.85 -5.08 0.50
CA ASP A 322 -0.76 -5.95 0.95
C ASP A 322 0.63 -5.35 0.65
N ALA A 323 0.73 -4.59 -0.45
CA ALA A 323 1.92 -3.86 -0.86
C ALA A 323 1.56 -2.59 -1.65
N ILE A 324 2.48 -1.62 -1.69
CA ILE A 324 2.30 -0.33 -2.36
C ILE A 324 3.53 -0.05 -3.22
N TYR A 325 3.31 0.28 -4.49
CA TYR A 325 4.33 0.75 -5.41
C TYR A 325 4.06 2.22 -5.79
N PRO A 326 4.66 3.20 -5.08
CA PRO A 326 4.41 4.63 -5.28
C PRO A 326 5.28 5.19 -6.42
N TYR A 327 5.04 4.73 -7.66
CA TYR A 327 5.91 5.02 -8.80
C TYR A 327 6.10 6.52 -9.06
N LEU A 328 5.04 7.32 -8.91
CA LEU A 328 5.09 8.77 -9.14
C LEU A 328 5.82 9.51 -8.01
N ALA A 329 5.82 9.00 -6.78
CA ALA A 329 6.67 9.56 -5.72
C ALA A 329 8.16 9.37 -6.06
N TYR A 330 8.55 8.22 -6.61
CA TYR A 330 9.92 8.01 -7.11
C TYR A 330 10.26 8.91 -8.29
N ALA A 331 9.31 9.15 -9.20
CA ALA A 331 9.49 10.13 -10.28
C ALA A 331 9.61 11.57 -9.73
N ALA A 332 8.84 11.93 -8.68
CA ALA A 332 8.92 13.23 -8.03
C ALA A 332 10.31 13.52 -7.44
N LEU A 333 11.01 12.50 -6.94
CA LEU A 333 12.39 12.64 -6.45
C LEU A 333 13.35 13.15 -7.54
N THR A 334 13.07 12.92 -8.82
CA THR A 334 13.86 13.48 -9.93
C THR A 334 13.70 14.99 -10.08
N ARG A 335 12.54 15.56 -9.69
CA ARG A 335 12.24 17.00 -9.72
C ARG A 335 12.72 17.73 -8.47
N VAL A 336 12.71 17.04 -7.33
CA VAL A 336 13.30 17.52 -6.06
C VAL A 336 14.83 17.58 -6.13
N ARG A 337 15.45 16.78 -7.00
CA ARG A 337 16.89 16.84 -7.25
C ARG A 337 17.24 18.16 -7.95
N PRO A 338 18.05 19.06 -7.35
CA PRO A 338 18.44 20.30 -8.00
C PRO A 338 19.28 19.98 -9.25
N THR A 339 18.78 20.37 -10.41
CA THR A 339 19.55 20.34 -11.66
C THR A 339 20.73 21.29 -11.55
N SER A 340 21.91 20.86 -12.02
CA SER A 340 23.20 21.54 -11.84
C SER A 340 23.33 22.90 -12.55
N THR A 341 22.24 23.41 -13.12
CA THR A 341 22.12 24.69 -13.82
C THR A 341 21.44 25.79 -12.98
N GLY A 342 20.83 25.45 -11.84
CA GLY A 342 20.16 26.40 -10.94
C GLY A 342 21.02 26.81 -9.75
N ALA A 343 21.47 28.07 -9.69
CA ALA A 343 22.24 28.60 -8.57
C ALA A 343 21.36 28.86 -7.33
N GLY A 344 21.15 27.86 -6.46
CA GLY A 344 20.30 28.00 -5.27
C GLY A 344 20.44 26.91 -4.21
N LYS A 345 21.37 27.12 -3.26
CA LYS A 345 21.37 26.59 -1.86
C LYS A 345 20.74 25.20 -1.57
N ASP A 346 21.31 24.11 -2.08
CA ASP A 346 21.52 22.89 -1.28
C ASP A 346 22.47 21.88 -1.98
N SER A 347 23.78 22.07 -1.81
CA SER A 347 24.81 21.24 -2.48
C SER A 347 24.74 19.75 -2.10
N ALA A 348 24.14 19.43 -0.95
CA ALA A 348 23.98 18.06 -0.49
C ALA A 348 23.08 17.22 -1.43
N LEU A 349 21.98 17.78 -1.96
CA LEU A 349 21.02 17.00 -2.77
C LEU A 349 21.50 16.75 -4.21
N SER A 350 22.30 17.65 -4.78
CA SER A 350 22.89 17.47 -6.12
C SER A 350 23.82 16.26 -6.22
N GLU A 351 24.45 15.86 -5.11
CA GLU A 351 25.43 14.76 -5.06
C GLU A 351 24.81 13.37 -4.85
N LEU A 352 23.53 13.26 -4.45
CA LEU A 352 22.88 11.96 -4.31
C LEU A 352 22.50 11.36 -5.67
N SER A 353 22.67 10.04 -5.79
CA SER A 353 22.07 9.24 -6.86
C SER A 353 20.58 8.97 -6.56
N LEU A 354 19.78 8.79 -7.61
CA LEU A 354 18.35 8.47 -7.46
C LEU A 354 18.14 7.21 -6.62
N ASN A 355 18.97 6.18 -6.80
CA ASN A 355 18.98 4.97 -5.97
C ASN A 355 19.12 5.28 -4.48
N LYS A 356 20.00 6.22 -4.10
CA LYS A 356 20.20 6.60 -2.70
C LYS A 356 19.02 7.42 -2.17
N MET A 357 18.43 8.29 -3.00
CA MET A 357 17.20 9.02 -2.65
C MET A 357 16.01 8.07 -2.41
N VAL A 358 15.80 7.08 -3.29
CA VAL A 358 14.75 6.06 -3.16
C VAL A 358 14.99 5.17 -1.93
N LYS A 359 16.24 4.75 -1.67
CA LYS A 359 16.59 3.99 -0.47
C LYS A 359 16.33 4.77 0.82
N ASN A 360 16.71 6.05 0.85
CA ASN A 360 16.44 6.94 1.98
C ASN A 360 14.93 7.13 2.18
N TYR A 361 14.18 7.44 1.11
CA TYR A 361 12.73 7.59 1.16
C TYR A 361 12.04 6.33 1.69
N ARG A 362 12.40 5.13 1.21
CA ARG A 362 11.90 3.85 1.76
C ARG A 362 12.19 3.72 3.26
N ALA A 363 13.43 3.95 3.68
CA ALA A 363 13.80 3.91 5.10
C ALA A 363 12.98 4.90 5.96
N ALA A 364 12.74 6.12 5.46
CA ALA A 364 11.87 7.10 6.12
C ALA A 364 10.42 6.59 6.23
N THR A 365 9.88 5.99 5.16
CA THR A 365 8.52 5.43 5.17
C THR A 365 8.38 4.27 6.14
N HIS A 366 9.37 3.38 6.26
CA HIS A 366 9.33 2.25 7.19
C HIS A 366 9.36 2.69 8.64
N ALA A 367 10.27 3.60 9.00
CA ALA A 367 10.31 4.19 10.34
C ALA A 367 8.98 4.91 10.66
N GLY A 368 8.40 5.59 9.67
CA GLY A 368 7.08 6.20 9.78
C GLY A 368 5.93 5.21 10.00
N ILE A 369 5.88 4.10 9.24
CA ILE A 369 4.85 3.06 9.37
C ILE A 369 4.96 2.38 10.75
N LEU A 370 6.18 1.99 11.16
CA LEU A 370 6.44 1.45 12.50
C LEU A 370 5.96 2.42 13.60
N LYS A 371 6.30 3.70 13.48
CA LYS A 371 5.84 4.75 14.40
C LYS A 371 4.30 4.89 14.43
N VAL A 372 3.61 4.74 13.30
CA VAL A 372 2.13 4.79 13.28
C VAL A 372 1.52 3.54 13.91
N MET A 373 2.04 2.35 13.62
CA MET A 373 1.61 1.09 14.25
C MET A 373 1.82 1.11 15.77
N SER A 374 2.95 1.65 16.23
CA SER A 374 3.32 1.65 17.64
C SER A 374 2.39 2.53 18.50
N LYS A 375 1.77 3.58 17.94
CA LYS A 375 0.73 4.40 18.61
C LYS A 375 -0.47 3.58 19.09
N MET A 376 -0.79 2.49 18.41
CA MET A 376 -1.88 1.56 18.77
C MET A 376 -1.38 0.33 19.54
N GLY A 377 -0.07 0.26 19.85
CA GLY A 377 0.55 -0.91 20.47
C GLY A 377 0.66 -2.12 19.54
N ILE A 378 0.69 -1.91 18.22
CA ILE A 378 0.74 -3.01 17.23
C ILE A 378 2.17 -3.24 16.76
N SER A 379 2.66 -4.46 16.95
CA SER A 379 4.04 -4.82 16.58
C SER A 379 4.17 -5.32 15.14
N CYS A 380 3.20 -6.07 14.62
CA CYS A 380 3.29 -6.74 13.32
C CYS A 380 2.39 -6.09 12.26
N LEU A 381 2.94 -5.82 11.08
CA LEU A 381 2.19 -5.23 9.96
C LEU A 381 1.01 -6.10 9.52
N SER A 382 1.15 -7.43 9.58
CA SER A 382 0.06 -8.39 9.32
C SER A 382 -1.20 -8.15 10.14
N SER A 383 -1.07 -7.64 11.38
CA SER A 383 -2.19 -7.28 12.25
C SER A 383 -2.69 -5.84 12.04
N TYR A 384 -1.92 -4.99 11.37
CA TYR A 384 -2.31 -3.62 11.02
C TYR A 384 -3.08 -3.58 9.69
N LYS A 385 -2.76 -4.47 8.75
CA LYS A 385 -3.46 -4.60 7.46
C LYS A 385 -4.94 -4.91 7.66
N GLY A 386 -5.81 -4.16 6.99
CA GLY A 386 -7.27 -4.33 7.09
C GLY A 386 -7.88 -3.99 8.47
N ALA A 387 -7.09 -3.50 9.43
CA ALA A 387 -7.58 -3.21 10.79
C ALA A 387 -8.36 -1.89 10.92
N GLN A 388 -8.35 -1.05 9.88
CA GLN A 388 -9.14 0.20 9.80
C GLN A 388 -9.04 1.12 11.03
N LEU A 389 -7.82 1.29 11.54
CA LEU A 389 -7.49 2.08 12.75
C LEU A 389 -7.50 3.59 12.49
N PHE A 390 -8.56 4.04 11.82
CA PHE A 390 -8.79 5.40 11.39
C PHE A 390 -10.24 5.80 11.70
N GLN A 391 -10.43 7.08 12.03
CA GLN A 391 -11.72 7.72 12.06
C GLN A 391 -11.91 8.55 10.80
N CYS A 392 -12.98 8.28 10.06
CA CYS A 392 -13.41 9.10 8.95
C CYS A 392 -14.17 10.33 9.45
N ILE A 393 -13.79 11.52 8.98
CA ILE A 393 -14.46 12.78 9.31
C ILE A 393 -14.90 13.47 8.03
N GLY A 394 -16.21 13.53 7.78
CA GLY A 394 -16.79 14.35 6.72
C GLY A 394 -16.87 13.69 5.34
N LEU A 395 -16.76 12.36 5.22
CA LEU A 395 -17.30 11.63 4.04
C LEU A 395 -18.76 11.25 4.29
N ALA A 396 -19.55 11.17 3.22
CA ALA A 396 -20.92 10.71 3.30
C ALA A 396 -21.04 9.18 3.47
N VAL A 397 -22.22 8.74 3.90
CA VAL A 397 -22.48 7.35 4.33
C VAL A 397 -22.46 6.36 3.17
N ASP A 398 -22.82 6.80 1.97
CA ASP A 398 -22.66 6.09 0.69
C ASP A 398 -21.18 5.72 0.44
N VAL A 399 -20.28 6.71 0.47
CA VAL A 399 -18.84 6.53 0.29
C VAL A 399 -18.27 5.61 1.36
N LYS A 400 -18.71 5.81 2.61
CA LYS A 400 -18.29 4.96 3.73
C LYS A 400 -18.73 3.51 3.53
N ASN A 401 -19.99 3.25 3.21
CA ASN A 401 -20.51 1.88 3.12
C ASN A 401 -19.93 1.09 1.94
N LEU A 402 -19.55 1.76 0.85
CA LEU A 402 -18.89 1.13 -0.30
C LEU A 402 -17.40 0.89 -0.04
N CYS A 403 -16.66 1.91 0.42
CA CYS A 403 -15.19 1.87 0.47
C CYS A 403 -14.59 1.58 1.86
N PHE A 404 -15.32 1.85 2.95
CA PHE A 404 -14.77 1.95 4.33
C PHE A 404 -15.77 1.45 5.40
N ASP A 405 -16.47 0.34 5.13
CA ASP A 405 -17.69 -0.10 5.82
C ASP A 405 -17.54 -0.15 7.36
N ALA A 406 -16.41 -0.67 7.86
CA ALA A 406 -16.12 -0.81 9.29
C ALA A 406 -15.46 0.42 9.93
N CYS A 407 -15.10 1.45 9.17
CA CYS A 407 -14.47 2.67 9.69
C CYS A 407 -15.46 3.49 10.55
N MET A 408 -14.98 4.05 11.66
CA MET A 408 -15.80 4.96 12.47
C MET A 408 -16.03 6.28 11.75
N SER A 409 -17.27 6.73 11.65
CA SER A 409 -17.61 8.08 11.20
C SER A 409 -18.70 8.66 12.10
N SER A 410 -18.43 9.85 12.64
CA SER A 410 -19.35 10.62 13.49
C SER A 410 -20.06 11.75 12.74
N LEU A 411 -19.54 12.13 11.57
CA LEU A 411 -20.01 13.26 10.77
C LEU A 411 -20.02 12.85 9.30
N GLY A 412 -21.22 12.79 8.72
CA GLY A 412 -21.40 12.69 7.27
C GLY A 412 -20.94 13.97 6.55
N GLY A 413 -20.74 13.90 5.24
CA GLY A 413 -20.38 15.09 4.45
C GLY A 413 -20.31 14.85 2.94
N VAL A 414 -19.08 14.71 2.44
CA VAL A 414 -18.74 14.69 1.02
C VAL A 414 -19.03 13.32 0.41
N GLY A 415 -19.95 13.26 -0.57
CA GLY A 415 -20.28 12.08 -1.36
C GLY A 415 -19.47 11.97 -2.66
N PHE A 416 -19.63 10.85 -3.40
CA PHE A 416 -18.84 10.55 -4.60
C PHE A 416 -18.84 11.67 -5.66
N ARG A 417 -19.96 12.37 -5.83
CA ARG A 417 -20.08 13.48 -6.80
C ARG A 417 -19.10 14.62 -6.52
N ALA A 418 -18.87 14.96 -5.26
CA ALA A 418 -17.97 16.05 -4.88
C ALA A 418 -16.50 15.60 -4.97
N LEU A 419 -16.19 14.37 -4.58
CA LEU A 419 -14.87 13.76 -4.79
C LEU A 419 -14.50 13.70 -6.29
N GLN A 420 -15.47 13.36 -7.15
CA GLN A 420 -15.28 13.38 -8.61
C GLN A 420 -15.03 14.81 -9.12
N GLU A 421 -15.70 15.83 -8.57
CA GLU A 421 -15.46 17.22 -8.97
C GLU A 421 -14.06 17.71 -8.56
N ASP A 422 -13.58 17.35 -7.38
CA ASP A 422 -12.24 17.73 -6.94
C ASP A 422 -11.15 16.98 -7.73
N ALA A 423 -11.34 15.70 -8.05
CA ALA A 423 -10.47 14.97 -8.97
C ALA A 423 -10.47 15.58 -10.39
N LEU A 424 -11.62 16.03 -10.89
CA LEU A 424 -11.71 16.75 -12.17
C LEU A 424 -11.01 18.11 -12.12
N ARG A 425 -11.06 18.84 -11.00
CA ARG A 425 -10.35 20.12 -10.85
C ARG A 425 -8.84 19.92 -10.92
N LEU A 426 -8.30 18.93 -10.22
CA LEU A 426 -6.89 18.54 -10.30
C LEU A 426 -6.49 18.10 -11.71
N HIS A 427 -7.36 17.36 -12.40
CA HIS A 427 -7.14 16.92 -13.78
C HIS A 427 -7.11 18.07 -14.81
N THR A 428 -7.86 19.14 -14.58
CA THR A 428 -7.94 20.30 -15.50
C THR A 428 -6.86 21.37 -15.31
N ASN A 429 -6.06 21.29 -14.24
CA ASN A 429 -5.01 22.25 -13.89
C ASN A 429 -3.67 21.90 -14.55
#